data_AF-A0A024TAD2-F1
#
_entry.id   AF-A0A024TAD2-F1
#
_cell.length_a   1.000
_cell.length_b   1.000
_cell.length_c   1.000
_cell.angle_alpha   90.00
_cell.angle_beta   90.00
_cell.angle_gamma   90.00
#
_symmetry.space_group_name_H-M   'P 1'
#
loop_
_entity.id
_entity.type
_entity.pdbx_description
1 polymer ?
#
loop_
_entity_poly.entity_id
_entity_poly.type
_entity_poly.pdbx_seq_one_letter_code
_entity_poly.pdbx_strand_id
1 'polypeptide(L)'
;MKLSKVALIGLLFVVAKVQAQDALPASDDTPVVQINSYENALEGVDKTTQGEIAAEAALDAGATEEQAAEIADAIDNEGASAASASLDAGLSKSEAVEVITAVVEAAEDVPSQGEVAAEAAADAGATDAQAEEIQDAIDNGASAAEAASDAGLSNSQIADVIEEVTAASEQIADPADVAAAAAIETGASSSEALEIAAAVDEGDSAALAATEAGLEPEAVAEIVSEVVDSAENVSDPADVAAAAALDNGATASEAVEVAEAVDSGSSAAAAADDIGLDAEAIADVVDQVSTSSDNVAAPADVAADAAIDAGASADQVEDLVAAVEAGATAEDAAEDAGLSSAAVDAVEDQVADSTDNQAPAADVVAAAAADAGASDEQVADIAEAVDDGASPADAAEDAGLSASEVAQVEDVLAATPSFDENGLELAGHDNMPEVYGEITGNYSVGEEEEAPAPKTTLGRLIDAIKSYLTTAPSSPSLRSRPQCATSA
;
A
#
# COMPACT_ATOMS: atom_id res chain seq x y z
N MET A 1 -51.45 -13.41 23.12
CA MET A 1 -52.76 -13.70 22.47
C MET A 1 -53.12 -12.55 21.54
N LYS A 2 -53.25 -12.85 20.24
CA LYS A 2 -54.08 -12.19 19.21
C LYS A 2 -53.68 -10.80 18.67
N LEU A 3 -53.35 -10.84 17.37
CA LEU A 3 -53.29 -9.75 16.39
C LEU A 3 -54.53 -8.83 16.37
N SER A 4 -54.28 -7.56 16.03
CA SER A 4 -55.23 -6.59 15.44
C SER A 4 -54.58 -6.15 14.10
N LYS A 5 -55.08 -6.34 12.87
CA LYS A 5 -56.41 -6.24 12.22
C LYS A 5 -57.01 -4.83 12.15
N VAL A 6 -56.25 -3.88 11.60
CA VAL A 6 -56.71 -2.73 10.77
C VAL A 6 -55.46 -2.36 9.93
N ALA A 7 -55.35 -2.40 8.60
CA ALA A 7 -56.29 -2.21 7.52
C ALA A 7 -55.85 -3.06 6.30
N LEU A 8 -56.62 -4.09 5.98
CA LEU A 8 -56.64 -4.74 4.68
C LEU A 8 -58.06 -4.49 4.13
N ILE A 9 -58.17 -4.23 2.82
CA ILE A 9 -59.41 -4.02 2.04
C ILE A 9 -59.76 -2.54 1.82
N GLY A 10 -58.94 -1.88 1.01
CA GLY A 10 -59.30 -0.72 0.19
C GLY A 10 -58.94 -0.94 -1.29
N LEU A 11 -58.77 -2.20 -1.71
CA LEU A 11 -58.60 -2.61 -3.10
C LEU A 11 -59.95 -3.16 -3.59
N LEU A 12 -60.72 -2.39 -4.35
CA LEU A 12 -61.57 -2.84 -5.48
C LEU A 12 -62.45 -1.70 -6.04
N PHE A 13 -62.29 -1.45 -7.35
CA PHE A 13 -63.23 -0.89 -8.34
C PHE A 13 -63.42 0.64 -8.43
N VAL A 14 -62.83 1.33 -9.44
CA VAL A 14 -63.11 1.36 -10.91
C VAL A 14 -64.16 2.43 -11.30
N VAL A 15 -63.82 3.20 -12.37
CA VAL A 15 -64.65 3.83 -13.44
C VAL A 15 -64.05 5.23 -13.75
N ALA A 16 -63.72 5.68 -14.97
CA ALA A 16 -63.67 5.10 -16.32
C ALA A 16 -63.16 6.15 -17.33
N LYS A 17 -62.62 5.65 -18.45
CA LYS A 17 -62.67 6.16 -19.85
C LYS A 17 -61.94 7.45 -20.24
N VAL A 18 -61.11 7.35 -21.29
CA VAL A 18 -61.41 7.56 -22.73
C VAL A 18 -60.30 6.79 -23.52
N GLN A 19 -60.58 5.65 -24.22
CA GLN A 19 -60.93 5.46 -25.66
C GLN A 19 -59.93 6.11 -26.66
N ALA A 20 -59.35 5.47 -27.69
CA ALA A 20 -59.60 4.18 -28.36
C ALA A 20 -58.48 3.80 -29.38
N GLN A 21 -58.34 2.48 -29.64
CA GLN A 21 -58.06 1.76 -30.93
C GLN A 21 -56.87 2.23 -31.81
N ASP A 22 -55.90 1.39 -32.23
CA ASP A 22 -56.06 0.17 -33.05
C ASP A 22 -54.77 -0.67 -33.12
N ALA A 23 -54.95 -1.99 -33.24
CA ALA A 23 -54.09 -3.02 -33.85
C ALA A 23 -52.70 -3.40 -33.25
N LEU A 24 -52.64 -4.63 -32.74
CA LEU A 24 -51.50 -5.55 -33.00
C LEU A 24 -51.89 -6.50 -34.14
N PRO A 25 -50.92 -7.07 -34.89
CA PRO A 25 -50.62 -8.47 -34.57
C PRO A 25 -49.12 -8.81 -34.49
N ALA A 26 -48.88 -9.75 -33.59
CA ALA A 26 -47.74 -10.63 -33.35
C ALA A 26 -46.78 -10.93 -34.51
N SER A 27 -45.49 -11.00 -34.16
CA SER A 27 -44.67 -12.23 -34.14
C SER A 27 -43.25 -11.96 -34.64
N ASP A 28 -42.30 -11.88 -33.72
CA ASP A 28 -41.09 -12.71 -33.80
C ASP A 28 -40.51 -12.87 -32.38
N ASP A 29 -40.61 -14.10 -31.88
CA ASP A 29 -39.99 -14.58 -30.65
C ASP A 29 -38.46 -14.52 -30.80
N THR A 30 -37.85 -13.55 -30.12
CA THR A 30 -36.58 -13.76 -29.43
C THR A 30 -36.74 -13.13 -28.06
N PRO A 31 -36.61 -13.86 -26.94
CA PRO A 31 -36.48 -13.19 -25.65
C PRO A 31 -35.15 -12.43 -25.70
N VAL A 32 -35.23 -11.12 -25.87
CA VAL A 32 -34.18 -10.23 -25.42
C VAL A 32 -34.15 -10.42 -23.91
N VAL A 33 -33.08 -11.03 -23.41
CA VAL A 33 -32.74 -10.99 -22.00
C VAL A 33 -32.47 -9.51 -21.72
N GLN A 34 -33.47 -8.82 -21.17
CA GLN A 34 -33.20 -7.62 -20.39
C GLN A 34 -32.49 -8.14 -19.15
N ILE A 35 -31.16 -7.98 -19.12
CA ILE A 35 -30.41 -8.03 -17.89
C ILE A 35 -30.91 -6.82 -17.10
N ASN A 36 -31.87 -7.07 -16.20
CA ASN A 36 -32.12 -6.18 -15.09
C ASN A 36 -30.98 -6.45 -14.12
N SER A 37 -29.86 -5.75 -14.30
CA SER A 37 -28.79 -5.71 -13.32
C SER A 37 -29.32 -4.98 -12.08
N TYR A 38 -29.53 -5.75 -11.02
CA TYR A 38 -29.28 -5.42 -9.62
C TYR A 38 -29.72 -4.05 -9.04
N GLU A 39 -30.95 -3.61 -9.23
CA GLU A 39 -31.56 -2.59 -8.34
C GLU A 39 -32.59 -3.23 -7.39
N ASN A 40 -32.13 -3.63 -6.20
CA ASN A 40 -32.83 -3.69 -4.89
C ASN A 40 -32.36 -4.88 -4.03
N ALA A 41 -31.34 -4.65 -3.20
CA ALA A 41 -31.18 -5.36 -1.92
C ALA A 41 -30.29 -4.65 -0.88
N LEU A 42 -29.88 -3.39 -1.06
CA LEU A 42 -29.11 -2.64 -0.05
C LEU A 42 -29.85 -1.34 0.28
N GLU A 43 -30.49 -1.31 1.44
CA GLU A 43 -31.05 -0.10 2.04
C GLU A 43 -30.34 0.04 3.40
N GLY A 44 -29.20 0.73 3.38
CA GLY A 44 -28.34 0.98 4.53
C GLY A 44 -26.87 0.97 4.12
N VAL A 45 -26.33 2.17 3.86
CA VAL A 45 -25.00 2.50 3.30
C VAL A 45 -24.78 2.06 1.84
N ASP A 46 -25.07 2.97 0.92
CA ASP A 46 -24.54 2.92 -0.45
C ASP A 46 -23.14 3.56 -0.33
N LYS A 47 -22.12 2.79 0.09
CA LYS A 47 -20.73 3.27 0.01
C LYS A 47 -20.35 3.12 -1.46
N THR A 48 -20.29 4.23 -2.18
CA THR A 48 -19.81 4.24 -3.57
C THR A 48 -18.34 3.84 -3.53
N THR A 49 -17.96 2.77 -4.24
CA THR A 49 -16.56 2.30 -4.26
C THR A 49 -15.69 3.27 -5.05
N GLN A 50 -14.37 3.19 -4.85
CA GLN A 50 -13.42 3.96 -5.66
C GLN A 50 -13.54 3.61 -7.15
N GLY A 51 -13.70 2.33 -7.48
CA GLY A 51 -13.94 1.88 -8.85
C GLY A 51 -15.22 2.47 -9.45
N GLU A 52 -16.30 2.59 -8.69
CA GLU A 52 -17.53 3.25 -9.13
C GLU A 52 -17.34 4.76 -9.38
N ILE A 53 -16.61 5.44 -8.50
CA ILE A 53 -16.24 6.86 -8.65
C ILE A 53 -15.39 7.05 -9.92
N ALA A 54 -14.36 6.22 -10.08
CA ALA A 54 -13.47 6.25 -11.24
C ALA A 54 -14.21 5.99 -12.54
N ALA A 55 -15.14 5.03 -12.55
CA ALA A 55 -15.97 4.71 -13.71
C ALA A 55 -16.91 5.86 -14.08
N GLU A 56 -17.55 6.52 -13.10
CA GLU A 56 -18.40 7.69 -13.36
C GLU A 56 -17.57 8.84 -13.93
N ALA A 57 -16.40 9.13 -13.35
CA ALA A 57 -15.48 10.15 -13.85
C ALA A 57 -15.00 9.85 -15.27
N ALA A 58 -14.67 8.58 -15.58
CA ALA A 58 -14.26 8.16 -16.91
C ALA A 58 -15.37 8.39 -17.95
N LEU A 59 -16.62 8.09 -17.61
CA LEU A 59 -17.78 8.34 -18.49
C LEU A 59 -17.98 9.83 -18.76
N ASP A 60 -17.83 10.67 -17.73
CA ASP A 60 -17.93 12.12 -17.86
C ASP A 60 -16.79 12.72 -18.69
N ALA A 61 -15.58 12.14 -18.58
CA ALA A 61 -14.41 12.47 -19.39
C ALA A 61 -14.56 12.03 -20.87
N GLY A 62 -15.48 11.09 -21.16
CA GLY A 62 -15.84 10.66 -22.50
C GLY A 62 -15.48 9.22 -22.86
N ALA A 63 -15.12 8.40 -21.88
CA ALA A 63 -14.92 6.97 -22.03
C ALA A 63 -16.22 6.23 -22.41
N THR A 64 -16.06 5.00 -22.88
CA THR A 64 -17.20 4.11 -23.13
C THR A 64 -17.63 3.37 -21.86
N GLU A 65 -18.87 2.87 -21.84
CA GLU A 65 -19.37 2.00 -20.76
C GLU A 65 -18.51 0.75 -20.54
N GLU A 66 -17.86 0.24 -21.60
CA GLU A 66 -16.95 -0.92 -21.51
C GLU A 66 -15.65 -0.54 -20.79
N GLN A 67 -15.03 0.59 -21.16
CA GLN A 67 -13.82 1.10 -20.50
C GLN A 67 -14.07 1.50 -19.05
N ALA A 68 -15.20 2.14 -18.76
CA ALA A 68 -15.55 2.51 -17.38
C ALA A 68 -15.76 1.26 -16.50
N ALA A 69 -16.35 0.21 -17.05
CA ALA A 69 -16.49 -1.06 -16.33
C ALA A 69 -15.14 -1.77 -16.13
N GLU A 70 -14.23 -1.72 -17.11
CA GLU A 70 -12.86 -2.24 -16.97
C GLU A 70 -12.09 -1.49 -15.88
N ILE A 71 -12.22 -0.16 -15.78
CA ILE A 71 -11.58 0.64 -14.72
C ILE A 71 -12.11 0.27 -13.34
N ALA A 72 -13.43 0.18 -13.17
CA ALA A 72 -14.02 -0.19 -11.88
C ALA A 72 -13.56 -1.58 -11.42
N ASP A 73 -13.53 -2.55 -12.33
CA ASP A 73 -13.11 -3.92 -12.02
C ASP A 73 -11.63 -3.98 -11.60
N ALA A 74 -10.77 -3.22 -12.29
CA ALA A 74 -9.34 -3.17 -11.99
C ALA A 74 -9.07 -2.55 -10.60
N ILE A 75 -9.76 -1.47 -10.24
CA ILE A 75 -9.59 -0.81 -8.95
C ILE A 75 -10.16 -1.70 -7.82
N ASP A 76 -11.43 -2.06 -7.92
CA ASP A 76 -12.13 -2.72 -6.80
C ASP A 76 -11.75 -4.20 -6.62
N ASN A 77 -11.33 -4.90 -7.69
CA ASN A 77 -11.06 -6.34 -7.63
C ASN A 77 -9.62 -6.75 -7.93
N GLU A 78 -8.83 -5.87 -8.57
CA GLU A 78 -7.41 -6.16 -8.90
C GLU A 78 -6.43 -5.26 -8.13
N GLY A 79 -6.93 -4.32 -7.31
CA GLY A 79 -6.09 -3.43 -6.51
C GLY A 79 -5.27 -2.45 -7.34
N ALA A 80 -5.71 -2.15 -8.57
CA ALA A 80 -5.01 -1.22 -9.45
C ALA A 80 -5.26 0.25 -9.05
N SER A 81 -4.24 1.10 -9.15
CA SER A 81 -4.40 2.55 -9.06
C SER A 81 -5.34 3.08 -10.17
N ALA A 82 -6.02 4.20 -9.92
CA ALA A 82 -6.86 4.85 -10.92
C ALA A 82 -6.05 5.29 -12.15
N ALA A 83 -4.78 5.66 -11.96
CA ALA A 83 -3.84 5.95 -13.03
C ALA A 83 -3.58 4.75 -13.94
N SER A 84 -3.19 3.61 -13.37
CA SER A 84 -2.88 2.38 -14.13
C SER A 84 -4.14 1.82 -14.81
N ALA A 85 -5.25 1.70 -14.07
CA ALA A 85 -6.54 1.23 -14.58
C ALA A 85 -7.03 2.08 -15.77
N SER A 86 -6.91 3.41 -15.68
CA SER A 86 -7.29 4.33 -16.75
C SER A 86 -6.45 4.13 -18.02
N LEU A 87 -5.13 3.95 -17.88
CA LEU A 87 -4.23 3.78 -19.00
C LEU A 87 -4.44 2.42 -19.69
N ASP A 88 -4.68 1.37 -18.93
CA ASP A 88 -4.92 0.03 -19.45
C ASP A 88 -6.28 -0.09 -20.16
N ALA A 89 -7.30 0.59 -19.65
CA ALA A 89 -8.58 0.79 -20.34
C ALA A 89 -8.45 1.68 -21.60
N GLY A 90 -7.27 2.24 -21.87
CA GLY A 90 -6.94 2.96 -23.10
C GLY A 90 -7.48 4.38 -23.16
N LEU A 91 -7.68 5.02 -22.01
CA LEU A 91 -8.03 6.44 -21.93
C LEU A 91 -6.86 7.30 -22.43
N SER A 92 -7.17 8.51 -22.90
CA SER A 92 -6.13 9.50 -23.14
C SER A 92 -5.59 10.04 -21.82
N LYS A 93 -4.35 10.53 -21.82
CA LYS A 93 -3.71 11.11 -20.62
C LYS A 93 -4.55 12.19 -19.93
N SER A 94 -5.30 12.99 -20.70
CA SER A 94 -6.17 14.01 -20.11
C SER A 94 -7.43 13.43 -19.48
N GLU A 95 -7.97 12.34 -20.04
CA GLU A 95 -9.12 11.64 -19.45
C GLU A 95 -8.70 10.90 -18.18
N ALA A 96 -7.53 10.25 -18.19
CA ALA A 96 -6.97 9.58 -17.00
C ALA A 96 -6.76 10.56 -15.84
N VAL A 97 -6.25 11.77 -16.09
CA VAL A 97 -6.11 12.80 -15.04
C VAL A 97 -7.47 13.21 -14.44
N GLU A 98 -8.54 13.27 -15.25
CA GLU A 98 -9.88 13.57 -14.72
C GLU A 98 -10.39 12.44 -13.80
N VAL A 99 -10.05 11.19 -14.10
CA VAL A 99 -10.38 10.02 -13.26
C VAL A 99 -9.60 10.06 -11.94
N ILE A 100 -8.27 10.19 -12.00
CA ILE A 100 -7.38 10.27 -10.82
C ILE A 100 -7.85 11.37 -9.87
N THR A 101 -8.09 12.58 -10.41
CA THR A 101 -8.53 13.72 -9.60
C THR A 101 -9.84 13.42 -8.88
N ALA A 102 -10.80 12.77 -9.55
CA ALA A 102 -12.08 12.46 -8.94
C ALA A 102 -11.99 11.40 -7.83
N VAL A 103 -11.10 10.41 -7.98
CA VAL A 103 -10.85 9.39 -6.95
C VAL A 103 -10.19 10.03 -5.73
N VAL A 104 -9.15 10.83 -5.92
CA VAL A 104 -8.47 11.54 -4.83
C VAL A 104 -9.39 12.53 -4.12
N GLU A 105 -10.16 13.35 -4.86
CA GLU A 105 -11.14 14.27 -4.27
C GLU A 105 -12.22 13.55 -3.44
N ALA A 106 -12.55 12.30 -3.78
CA ALA A 106 -13.50 11.50 -3.02
C ALA A 106 -12.88 10.89 -1.75
N ALA A 107 -11.56 10.66 -1.75
CA ALA A 107 -10.81 10.16 -0.61
C ALA A 107 -10.51 11.23 0.45
N GLU A 108 -10.49 12.53 0.09
CA GLU A 108 -10.24 13.63 1.05
C GLU A 108 -11.21 13.68 2.25
N ASP A 109 -12.42 13.11 2.11
CA ASP A 109 -13.45 13.08 3.15
C ASP A 109 -13.45 11.75 3.96
N VAL A 110 -12.49 10.85 3.72
CA VAL A 110 -12.39 9.56 4.41
C VAL A 110 -11.77 9.77 5.80
N PRO A 111 -12.46 9.36 6.90
CA PRO A 111 -11.92 9.46 8.25
C PRO A 111 -10.77 8.47 8.49
N SER A 112 -9.94 8.75 9.51
CA SER A 112 -8.81 7.89 9.84
C SER A 112 -9.22 6.48 10.27
N GLN A 113 -8.36 5.49 10.07
CA GLN A 113 -8.56 4.11 10.54
C GLN A 113 -8.81 4.08 12.05
N GLY A 114 -8.07 4.87 12.84
CA GLY A 114 -8.29 5.03 14.27
C GLY A 114 -9.67 5.62 14.60
N GLU A 115 -10.12 6.65 13.87
CA GLU A 115 -11.45 7.24 14.03
C GLU A 115 -12.56 6.26 13.65
N VAL A 116 -12.39 5.53 12.55
CA VAL A 116 -13.32 4.50 12.07
C VAL A 116 -13.43 3.35 13.07
N ALA A 117 -12.30 2.84 13.55
CA ALA A 117 -12.25 1.77 14.53
C ALA A 117 -12.95 2.16 15.83
N ALA A 118 -12.71 3.38 16.31
CA ALA A 118 -13.34 3.89 17.52
C ALA A 118 -14.86 4.06 17.37
N GLU A 119 -15.34 4.58 16.23
CA GLU A 119 -16.77 4.69 15.95
C GLU A 119 -17.41 3.30 15.80
N ALA A 120 -16.77 2.37 15.07
CA ALA A 120 -17.23 0.99 14.92
C ALA A 120 -17.31 0.28 16.28
N ALA A 121 -16.30 0.45 17.13
CA ALA A 121 -16.30 -0.06 18.50
C ALA A 121 -17.44 0.54 19.33
N ALA A 122 -17.67 1.86 19.23
CA ALA A 122 -18.73 2.55 19.93
C ALA A 122 -20.12 2.06 19.50
N ASP A 123 -20.34 1.86 18.20
CA ASP A 123 -21.57 1.30 17.62
C ASP A 123 -21.79 -0.17 18.05
N ALA A 124 -20.70 -0.93 18.16
CA ALA A 124 -20.68 -2.28 18.71
C ALA A 124 -20.89 -2.30 20.25
N GLY A 125 -20.96 -1.15 20.90
CA GLY A 125 -21.32 -0.98 22.31
C GLY A 125 -20.13 -0.87 23.28
N ALA A 126 -18.94 -0.55 22.77
CA ALA A 126 -17.79 -0.15 23.59
C ALA A 126 -18.10 1.10 24.41
N THR A 127 -17.32 1.33 25.47
CA THR A 127 -17.37 2.59 26.22
C THR A 127 -16.50 3.65 25.55
N ASP A 128 -16.81 4.93 25.77
CA ASP A 128 -16.00 6.05 25.26
C ASP A 128 -14.49 5.89 25.57
N ALA A 129 -14.15 5.33 26.73
CA ALA A 129 -12.76 5.10 27.11
C ALA A 129 -12.09 3.95 26.35
N GLN A 130 -12.86 2.93 25.95
CA GLN A 130 -12.35 1.83 25.12
C GLN A 130 -12.21 2.28 23.66
N ALA A 131 -13.14 3.10 23.17
CA ALA A 131 -13.03 3.68 21.83
C ALA A 131 -11.83 4.63 21.72
N GLU A 132 -11.58 5.46 22.73
CA GLU A 132 -10.38 6.32 22.80
C GLU A 132 -9.09 5.48 22.90
N GLU A 133 -9.09 4.38 23.67
CA GLU A 133 -7.95 3.46 23.76
C GLU A 133 -7.66 2.74 22.42
N ILE A 134 -8.70 2.35 21.68
CA ILE A 134 -8.55 1.73 20.35
C ILE A 134 -8.02 2.74 19.34
N GLN A 135 -8.59 3.95 19.32
CA GLN A 135 -8.12 5.03 18.44
C GLN A 135 -6.65 5.33 18.69
N ASP A 136 -6.29 5.58 19.97
CA ASP A 136 -4.92 5.88 20.34
C ASP A 136 -3.99 4.72 19.93
N ALA A 137 -4.37 3.46 20.11
CA ALA A 137 -3.53 2.33 19.72
C ALA A 137 -3.29 2.26 18.21
N ILE A 138 -4.33 2.41 17.39
CA ILE A 138 -4.23 2.36 15.92
C ILE A 138 -3.47 3.58 15.39
N ASP A 139 -3.70 4.76 15.94
CA ASP A 139 -2.95 5.97 15.59
C ASP A 139 -1.45 5.84 15.96
N ASN A 140 -1.07 4.86 16.80
CA ASN A 140 0.32 4.51 17.14
C ASN A 140 0.77 3.19 16.49
N GLY A 141 0.14 2.74 15.41
CA GLY A 141 0.61 1.61 14.59
C GLY A 141 0.06 0.23 14.96
N ALA A 142 -0.78 0.11 15.99
CA ALA A 142 -1.40 -1.17 16.33
C ALA A 142 -2.43 -1.60 15.28
N SER A 143 -2.56 -2.91 15.05
CA SER A 143 -3.63 -3.44 14.20
C SER A 143 -5.01 -3.19 14.84
N ALA A 144 -6.05 -3.11 14.01
CA ALA A 144 -7.42 -2.94 14.50
C ALA A 144 -7.84 -4.11 15.40
N ALA A 145 -7.39 -5.32 15.06
CA ALA A 145 -7.59 -6.51 15.86
C ALA A 145 -6.93 -6.45 17.24
N GLU A 146 -5.64 -6.09 17.29
CA GLU A 146 -4.87 -5.97 18.53
C GLU A 146 -5.46 -4.91 19.44
N ALA A 147 -5.64 -3.69 18.91
CA ALA A 147 -6.21 -2.56 19.62
C ALA A 147 -7.57 -2.88 20.25
N ALA A 148 -8.45 -3.54 19.48
CA ALA A 148 -9.77 -3.96 19.95
C ALA A 148 -9.70 -5.07 21.01
N SER A 149 -8.78 -6.03 20.86
CA SER A 149 -8.54 -7.10 21.82
C SER A 149 -8.03 -6.56 23.16
N ASP A 150 -7.05 -5.66 23.12
CA ASP A 150 -6.44 -5.04 24.30
C ASP A 150 -7.40 -4.13 25.05
N ALA A 151 -8.25 -3.39 24.33
CA ALA A 151 -9.38 -2.65 24.89
C ALA A 151 -10.46 -3.57 25.51
N GLY A 152 -10.34 -4.89 25.33
CA GLY A 152 -11.18 -5.91 25.95
C GLY A 152 -12.54 -6.08 25.28
N LEU A 153 -12.61 -5.84 23.97
CA LEU A 153 -13.80 -6.14 23.18
C LEU A 153 -14.01 -7.66 23.07
N SER A 154 -15.23 -8.05 22.73
CA SER A 154 -15.54 -9.45 22.42
C SER A 154 -15.26 -9.75 20.95
N ASN A 155 -15.01 -11.02 20.61
CA ASN A 155 -14.64 -11.44 19.25
C ASN A 155 -15.60 -10.95 18.17
N SER A 156 -16.91 -10.89 18.46
CA SER A 156 -17.88 -10.33 17.50
C SER A 156 -17.72 -8.82 17.29
N GLN A 157 -17.36 -8.07 18.34
CA GLN A 157 -17.10 -6.64 18.23
C GLN A 157 -15.76 -6.37 17.56
N ILE A 158 -14.76 -7.23 17.79
CA ILE A 158 -13.47 -7.17 17.10
C ILE A 158 -13.69 -7.37 15.58
N ALA A 159 -14.48 -8.38 15.20
CA ALA A 159 -14.83 -8.59 13.79
C ALA A 159 -15.59 -7.40 13.17
N ASP A 160 -16.55 -6.81 13.89
CA ASP A 160 -17.26 -5.60 13.43
C ASP A 160 -16.28 -4.41 13.23
N VAL A 161 -15.28 -4.25 14.10
CA VAL A 161 -14.25 -3.20 13.99
C VAL A 161 -13.34 -3.44 12.79
N ILE A 162 -12.83 -4.67 12.62
CA ILE A 162 -11.99 -5.03 11.47
C ILE A 162 -12.75 -4.79 10.16
N GLU A 163 -14.01 -5.22 10.05
CA GLU A 163 -14.83 -5.04 8.84
C GLU A 163 -14.96 -3.56 8.46
N GLU A 164 -15.27 -2.67 9.41
CA GLU A 164 -15.42 -1.24 9.10
C GLU A 164 -14.07 -0.56 8.83
N VAL A 165 -12.99 -0.93 9.52
CA VAL A 165 -11.64 -0.41 9.25
C VAL A 165 -11.15 -0.84 7.87
N THR A 166 -11.33 -2.10 7.49
CA THR A 166 -11.01 -2.58 6.13
C THR A 166 -11.85 -1.86 5.07
N ALA A 167 -13.15 -1.69 5.30
CA ALA A 167 -13.98 -0.95 4.36
C ALA A 167 -13.59 0.53 4.25
N ALA A 168 -13.02 1.13 5.29
CA ALA A 168 -12.48 2.48 5.23
C ALA A 168 -11.14 2.54 4.50
N SER A 169 -10.25 1.56 4.70
CA SER A 169 -8.96 1.51 4.03
C SER A 169 -9.08 1.33 2.52
N GLU A 170 -10.09 0.60 2.05
CA GLU A 170 -10.45 0.49 0.62
C GLU A 170 -10.96 1.80 -0.01
N GLN A 171 -11.27 2.82 0.79
CA GLN A 171 -11.70 4.13 0.31
C GLN A 171 -10.57 5.17 0.30
N ILE A 172 -9.41 4.86 0.89
CA ILE A 172 -8.22 5.72 0.85
C ILE A 172 -7.60 5.66 -0.54
N ALA A 173 -7.28 6.82 -1.12
CA ALA A 173 -6.68 6.88 -2.45
C ALA A 173 -5.30 6.22 -2.47
N ASP A 174 -4.99 5.56 -3.58
CA ASP A 174 -3.67 4.99 -3.80
C ASP A 174 -2.58 6.10 -3.78
N PRO A 175 -1.41 5.89 -3.13
CA PRO A 175 -0.32 6.86 -3.08
C PRO A 175 0.12 7.37 -4.47
N ALA A 176 0.09 6.53 -5.51
CA ALA A 176 0.41 6.93 -6.87
C ALA A 176 -0.61 7.93 -7.44
N ASP A 177 -1.89 7.74 -7.14
CA ASP A 177 -2.97 8.64 -7.54
C ASP A 177 -2.88 9.98 -6.81
N VAL A 178 -2.61 9.96 -5.49
CA VAL A 178 -2.39 11.16 -4.68
C VAL A 178 -1.19 11.94 -5.22
N ALA A 179 -0.06 11.26 -5.46
CA ALA A 179 1.14 11.88 -5.98
C ALA A 179 0.90 12.54 -7.35
N ALA A 180 0.16 11.87 -8.24
CA ALA A 180 -0.21 12.44 -9.53
C ALA A 180 -1.17 13.62 -9.42
N ALA A 181 -2.18 13.55 -8.55
CA ALA A 181 -3.11 14.65 -8.31
C ALA A 181 -2.36 15.88 -7.78
N ALA A 182 -1.56 15.72 -6.73
CA ALA A 182 -0.74 16.78 -6.16
C ALA A 182 0.25 17.37 -7.19
N ALA A 183 0.84 16.53 -8.04
CA ALA A 183 1.69 17.00 -9.15
C ALA A 183 0.92 17.91 -10.12
N ILE A 184 -0.34 17.57 -10.46
CA ILE A 184 -1.18 18.42 -11.30
C ILE A 184 -1.47 19.77 -10.62
N GLU A 185 -1.76 19.77 -9.33
CA GLU A 185 -2.05 20.99 -8.55
C GLU A 185 -0.84 21.92 -8.48
N THR A 186 0.35 21.36 -8.31
CA THR A 186 1.64 22.08 -8.31
C THR A 186 2.07 22.52 -9.72
N GLY A 187 1.32 22.14 -10.76
CA GLY A 187 1.42 22.66 -12.12
C GLY A 187 2.16 21.76 -13.11
N ALA A 188 2.36 20.48 -12.78
CA ALA A 188 2.85 19.48 -13.71
C ALA A 188 1.88 19.29 -14.89
N SER A 189 2.40 18.80 -16.00
CA SER A 189 1.57 18.36 -17.12
C SER A 189 0.97 16.98 -16.86
N SER A 190 -0.11 16.65 -17.57
CA SER A 190 -0.68 15.28 -17.54
C SER A 190 0.31 14.19 -17.96
N SER A 191 1.42 14.52 -18.64
CA SER A 191 2.45 13.51 -18.90
C SER A 191 3.33 13.29 -17.69
N GLU A 192 3.75 14.37 -17.02
CA GLU A 192 4.61 14.32 -15.83
C GLU A 192 3.86 13.66 -14.67
N ALA A 193 2.60 14.03 -14.42
CA ALA A 193 1.80 13.41 -13.35
C ALA A 193 1.62 11.89 -13.54
N LEU A 194 1.36 11.44 -14.77
CA LEU A 194 1.25 10.00 -15.06
C LEU A 194 2.61 9.28 -15.07
N GLU A 195 3.70 10.00 -15.30
CA GLU A 195 5.06 9.46 -15.16
C GLU A 195 5.41 9.27 -13.68
N ILE A 196 4.93 10.18 -12.81
CA ILE A 196 5.07 10.08 -11.34
C ILE A 196 4.23 8.91 -10.82
N ALA A 197 2.93 8.85 -11.11
CA ALA A 197 2.07 7.75 -10.68
C ALA A 197 2.66 6.38 -11.06
N ALA A 198 3.09 6.22 -12.32
CA ALA A 198 3.65 4.95 -12.76
C ALA A 198 4.95 4.58 -12.03
N ALA A 199 5.77 5.54 -11.62
CA ALA A 199 6.98 5.27 -10.84
C ALA A 199 6.63 4.86 -9.41
N VAL A 200 5.63 5.51 -8.79
CA VAL A 200 5.14 5.17 -7.45
C VAL A 200 4.47 3.78 -7.44
N ASP A 201 3.66 3.46 -8.45
CA ASP A 201 3.10 2.11 -8.67
C ASP A 201 4.20 1.04 -8.85
N GLU A 202 5.37 1.42 -9.39
CA GLU A 202 6.55 0.55 -9.54
C GLU A 202 7.39 0.45 -8.26
N GLY A 203 7.01 1.16 -7.19
CA GLY A 203 7.64 1.13 -5.86
C GLY A 203 8.69 2.22 -5.61
N ASP A 204 8.76 3.26 -6.44
CA ASP A 204 9.58 4.45 -6.12
C ASP A 204 8.85 5.34 -5.11
N SER A 205 9.59 6.03 -4.23
CA SER A 205 9.03 7.09 -3.38
C SER A 205 8.45 8.23 -4.24
N ALA A 206 7.41 8.91 -3.73
CA ALA A 206 6.81 10.06 -4.40
C ALA A 206 7.84 11.19 -4.59
N ALA A 207 8.73 11.38 -3.61
CA ALA A 207 9.84 12.31 -3.68
C ALA A 207 10.77 12.03 -4.86
N LEU A 208 11.21 10.77 -5.01
CA LEU A 208 12.08 10.34 -6.10
C LEU A 208 11.38 10.48 -7.46
N ALA A 209 10.17 9.96 -7.57
CA ALA A 209 9.37 10.03 -8.80
C ALA A 209 9.17 11.47 -9.28
N ALA A 210 8.79 12.38 -8.38
CA ALA A 210 8.60 13.80 -8.67
C ALA A 210 9.92 14.50 -9.08
N THR A 211 11.02 14.14 -8.42
CA THR A 211 12.35 14.67 -8.73
C THR A 211 12.84 14.20 -10.11
N GLU A 212 12.63 12.91 -10.44
CA GLU A 212 12.98 12.35 -11.75
C GLU A 212 12.12 12.92 -12.90
N ALA A 213 10.85 13.24 -12.61
CA ALA A 213 9.98 13.99 -13.51
C ALA A 213 10.46 15.45 -13.74
N GLY A 214 11.41 15.92 -12.93
CA GLY A 214 12.06 17.22 -13.08
C GLY A 214 11.28 18.37 -12.46
N LEU A 215 10.45 18.08 -11.45
CA LEU A 215 9.78 19.09 -10.64
C LEU A 215 10.77 19.85 -9.77
N GLU A 216 10.43 21.09 -9.42
CA GLU A 216 11.25 21.89 -8.51
C GLU A 216 11.00 21.43 -7.07
N PRO A 217 11.98 21.58 -6.15
CA PRO A 217 11.88 21.03 -4.79
C PRO A 217 10.64 21.45 -4.02
N GLU A 218 10.13 22.67 -4.22
CA GLU A 218 8.89 23.11 -3.57
C GLU A 218 7.66 22.32 -4.01
N ALA A 219 7.59 21.90 -5.27
CA ALA A 219 6.51 21.05 -5.76
C ALA A 219 6.67 19.61 -5.25
N VAL A 220 7.92 19.11 -5.19
CA VAL A 220 8.20 17.78 -4.61
C VAL A 220 7.78 17.73 -3.14
N ALA A 221 8.14 18.74 -2.34
CA ALA A 221 7.75 18.81 -0.94
C ALA A 221 6.23 18.84 -0.73
N GLU A 222 5.48 19.54 -1.60
CA GLU A 222 4.02 19.58 -1.54
C GLU A 222 3.40 18.23 -1.92
N ILE A 223 3.94 17.54 -2.93
CA ILE A 223 3.53 16.17 -3.29
C ILE A 223 3.76 15.20 -2.14
N VAL A 224 4.96 15.21 -1.56
CA VAL A 224 5.33 14.31 -0.46
C VAL A 224 4.43 14.54 0.76
N SER A 225 4.17 15.81 1.10
CA SER A 225 3.29 16.13 2.23
C SER A 225 1.87 15.61 1.98
N GLU A 226 1.34 15.80 0.77
CA GLU A 226 -0.01 15.31 0.42
C GLU A 226 -0.10 13.78 0.42
N VAL A 227 0.92 13.10 -0.10
CA VAL A 227 1.00 11.63 -0.08
C VAL A 227 1.03 11.12 1.35
N VAL A 228 1.86 11.71 2.21
CA VAL A 228 1.94 11.32 3.63
C VAL A 228 0.66 11.65 4.40
N ASP A 229 0.03 12.80 4.13
CA ASP A 229 -1.21 13.21 4.79
C ASP A 229 -2.44 12.41 4.31
N SER A 230 -2.43 11.93 3.07
CA SER A 230 -3.54 11.18 2.46
C SER A 230 -3.41 9.67 2.61
N ALA A 231 -2.20 9.14 2.80
CA ALA A 231 -1.95 7.70 2.88
C ALA A 231 -1.79 7.27 4.34
N GLU A 232 -2.89 6.85 4.96
CA GLU A 232 -2.79 6.08 6.22
C GLU A 232 -2.25 4.66 6.00
N ASN A 233 -2.06 4.27 4.74
CA ASN A 233 -1.40 3.04 4.35
C ASN A 233 -0.04 3.34 3.73
N VAL A 234 1.01 2.97 4.47
CA VAL A 234 2.39 2.74 4.00
C VAL A 234 2.91 3.87 3.10
N SER A 235 3.13 5.03 3.72
CA SER A 235 4.03 6.02 3.14
C SER A 235 5.44 5.43 3.09
N ASP A 236 6.09 5.55 1.94
CA ASP A 236 7.48 5.14 1.77
C ASP A 236 8.35 5.83 2.85
N PRO A 237 9.28 5.12 3.52
CA PRO A 237 10.13 5.71 4.56
C PRO A 237 10.84 6.99 4.13
N ALA A 238 11.20 7.12 2.84
CA ALA A 238 11.82 8.33 2.30
C ALA A 238 10.84 9.51 2.25
N ASP A 239 9.58 9.26 1.87
CA ASP A 239 8.53 10.28 1.85
C ASP A 239 8.18 10.74 3.27
N VAL A 240 8.04 9.80 4.22
CA VAL A 240 7.81 10.12 5.64
C VAL A 240 8.97 10.92 6.20
N ALA A 241 10.21 10.47 5.98
CA ALA A 241 11.39 11.17 6.50
C ALA A 241 11.47 12.60 5.95
N ALA A 242 11.14 12.80 4.67
CA ALA A 242 11.11 14.11 4.05
C ALA A 242 9.98 14.99 4.60
N ALA A 243 8.77 14.47 4.76
CA ALA A 243 7.65 15.19 5.38
C ALA A 243 7.97 15.60 6.82
N ALA A 244 8.44 14.66 7.64
CA ALA A 244 8.85 14.91 9.02
C ALA A 244 9.97 15.95 9.12
N ALA A 245 10.94 15.93 8.19
CA ALA A 245 11.98 16.94 8.13
C ALA A 245 11.40 18.34 7.83
N LEU A 246 10.41 18.46 6.93
CA LEU A 246 9.72 19.72 6.63
C LEU A 246 9.00 20.28 7.86
N ASP A 247 8.31 19.43 8.60
CA ASP A 247 7.61 19.81 9.84
C ASP A 247 8.58 20.30 10.92
N ASN A 248 9.79 19.75 10.93
CA ASN A 248 10.89 20.16 11.77
C ASN A 248 11.69 21.37 11.24
N GLY A 249 11.20 21.99 10.16
CA GLY A 249 11.71 23.26 9.65
C GLY A 249 12.86 23.14 8.66
N ALA A 250 13.09 21.95 8.09
CA ALA A 250 13.90 21.81 6.89
C ALA A 250 13.29 22.61 5.73
N THR A 251 14.12 23.00 4.77
CA THR A 251 13.66 23.57 3.51
C THR A 251 13.23 22.46 2.54
N ALA A 252 12.41 22.79 1.55
CA ALA A 252 12.02 21.86 0.49
C ALA A 252 13.21 21.15 -0.19
N SER A 253 14.33 21.86 -0.39
CA SER A 253 15.54 21.23 -0.94
C SER A 253 16.21 20.27 0.05
N GLU A 254 16.20 20.58 1.35
CA GLU A 254 16.75 19.69 2.38
C GLU A 254 15.87 18.45 2.57
N ALA A 255 14.54 18.58 2.45
CA ALA A 255 13.63 17.44 2.48
C ALA A 255 13.84 16.48 1.30
N VAL A 256 14.06 17.00 0.09
CA VAL A 256 14.44 16.17 -1.07
C VAL A 256 15.79 15.50 -0.84
N GLU A 257 16.77 16.19 -0.24
CA GLU A 257 18.06 15.58 0.13
C GLU A 257 17.89 14.43 1.15
N VAL A 258 16.92 14.54 2.07
CA VAL A 258 16.58 13.47 3.03
C VAL A 258 15.97 12.27 2.31
N ALA A 259 14.93 12.47 1.48
CA ALA A 259 14.31 11.39 0.72
C ALA A 259 15.34 10.66 -0.15
N GLU A 260 16.15 11.40 -0.93
CA GLU A 260 17.20 10.80 -1.78
C GLU A 260 18.21 9.97 -0.96
N ALA A 261 18.55 10.41 0.25
CA ALA A 261 19.46 9.70 1.13
C ALA A 261 18.83 8.40 1.65
N VAL A 262 17.56 8.44 2.06
CA VAL A 262 16.81 7.28 2.56
C VAL A 262 16.58 6.25 1.44
N ASP A 263 16.15 6.69 0.26
CA ASP A 263 16.02 5.83 -0.94
C ASP A 263 17.34 5.17 -1.34
N SER A 264 18.47 5.83 -1.05
CA SER A 264 19.80 5.28 -1.30
C SER A 264 20.27 4.28 -0.23
N GLY A 265 19.46 4.04 0.80
CA GLY A 265 19.68 3.10 1.90
C GLY A 265 20.32 3.72 3.14
N SER A 266 20.22 5.04 3.34
CA SER A 266 20.58 5.68 4.61
C SER A 266 19.40 5.59 5.59
N SER A 267 19.68 5.56 6.89
CA SER A 267 18.63 5.76 7.90
C SER A 267 18.06 7.18 7.83
N ALA A 268 16.81 7.35 8.23
CA ALA A 268 16.18 8.66 8.38
C ALA A 268 16.94 9.52 9.40
N ALA A 269 17.44 8.90 10.49
CA ALA A 269 18.29 9.56 11.47
C ALA A 269 19.56 10.18 10.85
N ALA A 270 20.29 9.41 10.06
CA ALA A 270 21.53 9.85 9.42
C ALA A 270 21.25 10.92 8.35
N ALA A 271 20.19 10.75 7.55
CA ALA A 271 19.78 11.72 6.55
C ALA A 271 19.42 13.07 7.18
N ALA A 272 18.67 13.06 8.29
CA ALA A 272 18.30 14.25 9.05
C ALA A 272 19.52 14.96 9.70
N ASP A 273 20.49 14.21 10.22
CA ASP A 273 21.75 14.79 10.75
C ASP A 273 22.60 15.43 9.65
N ASP A 274 22.66 14.82 8.45
CA ASP A 274 23.45 15.32 7.33
C ASP A 274 22.98 16.70 6.83
N ILE A 275 21.66 16.96 6.88
CA ILE A 275 21.10 18.30 6.60
C ILE A 275 21.20 19.25 7.82
N GLY A 276 21.63 18.75 8.97
CA GLY A 276 21.94 19.53 10.16
C GLY A 276 20.71 19.87 11.01
N LEU A 277 19.68 19.03 11.01
CA LEU A 277 18.61 19.10 11.99
C LEU A 277 19.18 18.90 13.40
N ASP A 278 18.49 19.45 14.40
CA ASP A 278 18.90 19.24 15.79
C ASP A 278 18.35 17.92 16.35
N ALA A 279 18.89 17.49 17.50
CA ALA A 279 18.57 16.18 18.06
C ALA A 279 17.10 15.99 18.44
N GLU A 280 16.33 17.07 18.68
CA GLU A 280 14.89 16.95 18.96
C GLU A 280 14.14 16.70 17.65
N ALA A 281 14.51 17.41 16.58
CA ALA A 281 14.00 17.20 15.24
C ALA A 281 14.37 15.83 14.64
N ILE A 282 15.61 15.36 14.85
CA ILE A 282 16.04 14.03 14.37
C ILE A 282 15.23 12.94 15.08
N ALA A 283 14.99 13.07 16.38
CA ALA A 283 14.18 12.12 17.12
C ALA A 283 12.74 12.07 16.59
N ASP A 284 12.14 13.23 16.32
CA ASP A 284 10.79 13.33 15.75
C ASP A 284 10.70 12.70 14.34
N VAL A 285 11.72 12.90 13.49
CA VAL A 285 11.79 12.25 12.17
C VAL A 285 11.87 10.72 12.31
N VAL A 286 12.69 10.21 13.23
CA VAL A 286 12.86 8.77 13.46
C VAL A 286 11.60 8.15 14.04
N ASP A 287 10.95 8.83 14.99
CA ASP A 287 9.67 8.43 15.59
C ASP A 287 8.60 8.31 14.50
N GLN A 288 8.42 9.36 13.69
CA GLN A 288 7.46 9.34 12.58
C GLN A 288 7.75 8.24 11.55
N VAL A 289 9.01 8.09 11.09
CA VAL A 289 9.38 7.04 10.12
C VAL A 289 9.18 5.65 10.70
N SER A 290 9.49 5.45 11.98
CA SER A 290 9.31 4.14 12.60
C SER A 290 7.82 3.85 12.71
N THR A 291 7.02 4.73 13.31
CA THR A 291 5.58 4.53 13.54
C THR A 291 4.73 4.53 12.27
N SER A 292 5.01 5.37 11.27
CA SER A 292 4.16 5.43 10.07
C SER A 292 4.61 4.46 8.96
N SER A 293 5.87 4.02 9.00
CA SER A 293 6.42 3.06 8.03
C SER A 293 6.71 1.71 8.69
N ASP A 294 5.91 1.31 9.68
CA ASP A 294 6.06 0.11 10.53
C ASP A 294 6.20 -1.23 9.76
N ASN A 295 6.22 -1.20 8.42
CA ASN A 295 6.44 -2.35 7.54
C ASN A 295 7.72 -2.29 6.67
N VAL A 296 8.48 -1.18 6.72
CA VAL A 296 9.63 -0.94 5.82
C VAL A 296 10.73 -0.05 6.44
N ALA A 297 10.52 0.51 7.64
CA ALA A 297 11.52 1.35 8.30
C ALA A 297 12.87 0.60 8.43
N ALA A 298 13.97 1.32 8.22
CA ALA A 298 15.29 0.69 8.30
C ALA A 298 15.53 0.17 9.74
N PRO A 299 16.18 -1.00 9.94
CA PRO A 299 16.47 -1.50 11.28
C PRO A 299 17.26 -0.53 12.18
N ALA A 300 17.99 0.41 11.55
CA ALA A 300 18.70 1.47 12.26
C ALA A 300 17.75 2.54 12.81
N ASP A 301 16.67 2.88 12.10
CA ASP A 301 15.65 3.84 12.55
C ASP A 301 14.81 3.24 13.67
N VAL A 302 14.37 1.99 13.53
CA VAL A 302 13.65 1.28 14.62
C VAL A 302 14.51 1.12 15.87
N ALA A 303 15.80 0.79 15.71
CA ALA A 303 16.71 0.73 16.84
C ALA A 303 16.93 2.11 17.50
N ALA A 304 16.96 3.17 16.69
CA ALA A 304 17.11 4.53 17.18
C ALA A 304 15.88 4.97 17.97
N ASP A 305 14.69 4.71 17.45
CA ASP A 305 13.42 5.00 18.10
C ASP A 305 13.33 4.32 19.48
N ALA A 306 13.49 2.99 19.51
CA ALA A 306 13.52 2.20 20.74
C ALA A 306 14.54 2.73 21.77
N ALA A 307 15.70 3.17 21.31
CA ALA A 307 16.73 3.75 22.16
C ALA A 307 16.32 5.12 22.72
N ILE A 308 15.69 5.97 21.90
CA ILE A 308 15.16 7.28 22.29
C ILE A 308 14.10 7.12 23.38
N ASP A 309 13.17 6.19 23.18
CA ASP A 309 12.09 5.87 24.11
C ASP A 309 12.60 5.32 25.44
N ALA A 310 13.67 4.52 25.38
CA ALA A 310 14.38 4.06 26.57
C ALA A 310 15.22 5.17 27.25
N GLY A 311 15.26 6.38 26.70
CA GLY A 311 15.90 7.57 27.25
C GLY A 311 17.40 7.66 26.96
N ALA A 312 17.87 7.10 25.85
CA ALA A 312 19.23 7.27 25.36
C ALA A 312 19.52 8.77 25.07
N SER A 313 20.78 9.17 25.17
CA SER A 313 21.17 10.52 24.72
C SER A 313 21.44 10.52 23.21
N ALA A 314 21.30 11.68 22.56
CA ALA A 314 21.61 11.87 21.14
C ALA A 314 22.95 11.24 20.71
N ASP A 315 24.03 11.49 21.46
CA ASP A 315 25.36 10.91 21.17
C ASP A 315 25.35 9.36 21.15
N GLN A 316 24.46 8.72 21.93
CA GLN A 316 24.34 7.26 21.99
C GLN A 316 23.49 6.72 20.84
N VAL A 317 22.45 7.45 20.45
CA VAL A 317 21.62 7.12 19.29
C VAL A 317 22.44 7.24 18.00
N GLU A 318 23.25 8.29 17.87
CA GLU A 318 24.19 8.47 16.75
C GLU A 318 25.19 7.30 16.66
N ASP A 319 25.81 6.91 17.77
CA ASP A 319 26.74 5.77 17.82
C ASP A 319 26.04 4.43 17.49
N LEU A 320 24.78 4.26 17.90
CA LEU A 320 23.95 3.07 17.62
C LEU A 320 23.61 2.97 16.13
N VAL A 321 23.00 4.01 15.56
CA VAL A 321 22.61 4.07 14.13
C VAL A 321 23.80 3.77 13.24
N ALA A 322 24.93 4.46 13.46
CA ALA A 322 26.13 4.29 12.66
C ALA A 322 26.70 2.86 12.73
N ALA A 323 26.53 2.17 13.85
CA ALA A 323 26.94 0.78 14.01
C ALA A 323 25.98 -0.20 13.31
N VAL A 324 24.67 0.02 13.40
CA VAL A 324 23.64 -0.79 12.71
C VAL A 324 23.77 -0.63 11.19
N GLU A 325 23.91 0.59 10.68
CA GLU A 325 24.17 0.85 9.25
C GLU A 325 25.49 0.23 8.75
N ALA A 326 26.49 0.12 9.63
CA ALA A 326 27.74 -0.58 9.32
C ALA A 326 27.60 -2.12 9.34
N GLY A 327 26.42 -2.64 9.68
CA GLY A 327 26.06 -4.06 9.68
C GLY A 327 26.29 -4.77 11.02
N ALA A 328 26.34 -4.05 12.14
CA ALA A 328 26.25 -4.66 13.47
C ALA A 328 24.79 -5.08 13.76
N THR A 329 24.60 -6.06 14.63
CA THR A 329 23.25 -6.34 15.16
C THR A 329 22.83 -5.22 16.10
N ALA A 330 21.52 -4.96 16.21
CA ALA A 330 21.00 -3.91 17.08
C ALA A 330 21.43 -4.12 18.55
N GLU A 331 21.43 -5.36 19.05
CA GLU A 331 21.94 -5.72 20.39
C GLU A 331 23.42 -5.33 20.59
N ASP A 332 24.32 -5.80 19.71
CA ASP A 332 25.76 -5.53 19.82
C ASP A 332 26.04 -4.02 19.70
N ALA A 333 25.33 -3.34 18.79
CA ALA A 333 25.44 -1.90 18.57
C ALA A 333 24.97 -1.10 19.80
N ALA A 334 23.85 -1.48 20.42
CA ALA A 334 23.33 -0.83 21.61
C ALA A 334 24.26 -1.02 22.82
N GLU A 335 24.83 -2.22 23.00
CA GLU A 335 25.84 -2.47 24.03
C GLU A 335 27.10 -1.61 23.82
N ASP A 336 27.59 -1.50 22.59
CA ASP A 336 28.79 -0.73 22.25
C ASP A 336 28.56 0.80 22.36
N ALA A 337 27.35 1.28 22.05
CA ALA A 337 26.88 2.65 22.31
C ALA A 337 26.66 2.93 23.81
N GLY A 338 26.80 1.92 24.67
CA GLY A 338 26.77 2.05 26.12
C GLY A 338 25.37 2.29 26.68
N LEU A 339 24.34 1.79 26.00
CA LEU A 339 22.97 1.80 26.49
C LEU A 339 22.84 1.03 27.82
N SER A 340 21.78 1.33 28.55
CA SER A 340 21.45 0.54 29.73
C SER A 340 20.94 -0.84 29.30
N SER A 341 21.12 -1.89 30.12
CA SER A 341 20.63 -3.23 29.75
C SER A 341 19.14 -3.27 29.43
N ALA A 342 18.31 -2.45 30.10
CA ALA A 342 16.89 -2.37 29.79
C ALA A 342 16.59 -1.67 28.45
N ALA A 343 17.48 -0.77 28.00
CA ALA A 343 17.37 -0.13 26.70
C ALA A 343 17.87 -1.04 25.58
N VAL A 344 18.90 -1.88 25.85
CA VAL A 344 19.33 -2.93 24.93
C VAL A 344 18.21 -3.95 24.73
N ASP A 345 17.59 -4.42 25.83
CA ASP A 345 16.46 -5.36 25.74
C ASP A 345 15.31 -4.75 24.90
N ALA A 346 14.96 -3.47 25.11
CA ALA A 346 13.91 -2.79 24.34
C ALA A 346 14.24 -2.66 22.84
N VAL A 347 15.48 -2.29 22.51
CA VAL A 347 15.97 -2.21 21.12
C VAL A 347 15.96 -3.59 20.45
N GLU A 348 16.31 -4.65 21.17
CA GLU A 348 16.27 -6.02 20.63
C GLU A 348 14.83 -6.47 20.35
N ASP A 349 13.92 -6.24 21.29
CA ASP A 349 12.51 -6.62 21.16
C ASP A 349 11.85 -5.86 19.98
N GLN A 350 11.98 -4.52 19.94
CA GLN A 350 11.29 -3.69 18.93
C GLN A 350 11.83 -3.88 17.50
N VAL A 351 13.14 -4.09 17.33
CA VAL A 351 13.70 -4.40 16.00
C VAL A 351 13.27 -5.80 15.53
N ALA A 352 13.13 -6.76 16.45
CA ALA A 352 12.62 -8.08 16.11
C ALA A 352 11.16 -8.02 15.68
N ASP A 353 10.33 -7.28 16.41
CA ASP A 353 8.90 -7.10 16.11
C ASP A 353 8.69 -6.35 14.78
N SER A 354 9.48 -5.31 14.51
CA SER A 354 9.43 -4.55 13.25
C SER A 354 9.87 -5.38 12.03
N THR A 355 10.85 -6.28 12.16
CA THR A 355 11.25 -7.16 11.03
C THR A 355 10.19 -8.18 10.63
N ASP A 356 9.11 -8.30 11.39
CA ASP A 356 8.11 -9.34 11.25
C ASP A 356 6.80 -8.85 10.57
N ASN A 357 6.62 -7.55 10.24
CA ASN A 357 5.54 -6.99 9.36
C ASN A 357 4.10 -7.48 9.66
N GLN A 358 3.72 -7.63 10.93
CA GLN A 358 2.53 -8.42 11.28
C GLN A 358 1.23 -7.62 11.36
N ALA A 359 1.29 -6.31 11.65
CA ALA A 359 0.08 -5.53 11.97
C ALA A 359 -0.91 -5.36 10.79
N PRO A 360 -0.51 -4.89 9.58
CA PRO A 360 -1.45 -4.86 8.45
C PRO A 360 -1.76 -6.24 7.90
N ALA A 361 -0.80 -7.16 7.99
CA ALA A 361 -0.99 -8.53 7.52
C ALA A 361 -2.09 -9.23 8.34
N ALA A 362 -2.17 -9.01 9.66
CA ALA A 362 -3.20 -9.58 10.51
C ALA A 362 -4.60 -9.14 10.10
N ASP A 363 -4.81 -7.84 9.89
CA ASP A 363 -6.12 -7.28 9.50
C ASP A 363 -6.52 -7.70 8.07
N VAL A 364 -5.59 -7.65 7.11
CA VAL A 364 -5.84 -8.11 5.72
C VAL A 364 -6.20 -9.59 5.67
N VAL A 365 -5.49 -10.41 6.46
CA VAL A 365 -5.75 -11.86 6.53
C VAL A 365 -7.06 -12.16 7.23
N ALA A 366 -7.39 -11.40 8.28
CA ALA A 366 -8.66 -11.51 8.98
C ALA A 366 -9.84 -11.17 8.06
N ALA A 367 -9.73 -10.08 7.28
CA ALA A 367 -10.72 -9.69 6.28
C ALA A 367 -10.88 -10.78 5.19
N ALA A 368 -9.76 -11.26 4.62
CA ALA A 368 -9.79 -12.34 3.62
C ALA A 368 -10.43 -13.62 4.18
N ALA A 369 -10.21 -13.92 5.46
CA ALA A 369 -10.84 -15.05 6.13
C ALA A 369 -12.35 -14.85 6.29
N ALA A 370 -12.79 -13.64 6.65
CA ALA A 370 -14.20 -13.28 6.75
C ALA A 370 -14.90 -13.46 5.39
N ASP A 371 -14.30 -12.98 4.30
CA ASP A 371 -14.81 -13.13 2.93
C ASP A 371 -14.85 -14.59 2.46
N ALA A 372 -13.87 -15.38 2.86
CA ALA A 372 -13.87 -16.83 2.64
C ALA A 372 -15.00 -17.53 3.43
N GLY A 373 -15.65 -16.85 4.38
CA GLY A 373 -16.78 -17.34 5.16
C GLY A 373 -16.43 -17.84 6.56
N ALA A 374 -15.29 -17.42 7.10
CA ALA A 374 -14.94 -17.66 8.51
C ALA A 374 -15.99 -17.04 9.44
N SER A 375 -16.19 -17.64 10.62
CA SER A 375 -17.00 -17.01 11.67
C SER A 375 -16.21 -15.93 12.41
N ASP A 376 -16.88 -14.99 13.05
CA ASP A 376 -16.28 -13.90 13.84
C ASP A 376 -15.22 -14.40 14.84
N GLU A 377 -15.47 -15.55 15.47
CA GLU A 377 -14.50 -16.17 16.39
C GLU A 377 -13.22 -16.62 15.66
N GLN A 378 -13.34 -17.14 14.44
CA GLN A 378 -12.21 -17.58 13.63
C GLN A 378 -11.45 -16.38 13.04
N VAL A 379 -12.14 -15.31 12.67
CA VAL A 379 -11.52 -14.06 12.20
C VAL A 379 -10.63 -13.48 13.28
N ALA A 380 -11.15 -13.37 14.52
CA ALA A 380 -10.36 -12.90 15.66
C ALA A 380 -9.19 -13.84 15.99
N ASP A 381 -9.42 -15.17 16.02
CA ASP A 381 -8.36 -16.15 16.29
C ASP A 381 -7.25 -16.13 15.21
N ILE A 382 -7.58 -15.81 13.96
CA ILE A 382 -6.61 -15.70 12.85
C ILE A 382 -5.82 -14.41 12.97
N ALA A 383 -6.49 -13.27 13.21
CA ALA A 383 -5.83 -11.99 13.37
C ALA A 383 -4.80 -12.06 14.51
N GLU A 384 -5.21 -12.52 15.69
CA GLU A 384 -4.33 -12.69 16.86
C GLU A 384 -3.16 -13.64 16.56
N ALA A 385 -3.39 -14.73 15.82
CA ALA A 385 -2.31 -15.66 15.49
C ALA A 385 -1.31 -15.08 14.49
N VAL A 386 -1.77 -14.28 13.51
CA VAL A 386 -0.89 -13.62 12.54
C VAL A 386 -0.08 -12.52 13.21
N ASP A 387 -0.69 -11.80 14.14
CA ASP A 387 -0.07 -10.77 15.00
C ASP A 387 0.92 -11.35 16.03
N ASP A 388 0.78 -12.63 16.38
CA ASP A 388 1.71 -13.43 17.19
C ASP A 388 2.84 -14.12 16.36
N GLY A 389 2.84 -13.95 15.04
CA GLY A 389 3.89 -14.41 14.11
C GLY A 389 3.63 -15.74 13.43
N ALA A 390 2.37 -16.19 13.41
CA ALA A 390 1.98 -17.31 12.57
C ALA A 390 1.92 -16.88 11.09
N SER A 391 2.30 -17.78 10.19
CA SER A 391 2.03 -17.54 8.78
C SER A 391 0.51 -17.52 8.55
N PRO A 392 -0.01 -16.69 7.63
CA PRO A 392 -1.45 -16.60 7.37
C PRO A 392 -2.13 -17.94 7.08
N ALA A 393 -1.45 -18.82 6.35
CA ALA A 393 -1.93 -20.17 6.05
C ALA A 393 -1.99 -21.05 7.30
N ASP A 394 -0.96 -21.00 8.17
CA ASP A 394 -0.94 -21.75 9.42
C ASP A 394 -2.01 -21.22 10.39
N ALA A 395 -2.18 -19.90 10.50
CA ALA A 395 -3.22 -19.25 11.31
C ALA A 395 -4.63 -19.69 10.86
N ALA A 396 -4.90 -19.63 9.55
CA ALA A 396 -6.17 -20.06 8.97
C ALA A 396 -6.43 -21.57 9.18
N GLU A 397 -5.41 -22.42 9.02
CA GLU A 397 -5.52 -23.86 9.28
C GLU A 397 -5.80 -24.16 10.76
N ASP A 398 -5.12 -23.49 11.68
CA ASP A 398 -5.27 -23.68 13.13
C ASP A 398 -6.61 -23.14 13.66
N ALA A 399 -7.13 -22.05 13.06
CA ALA A 399 -8.50 -21.57 13.27
C ALA A 399 -9.58 -22.49 12.67
N GLY A 400 -9.16 -23.50 11.89
CA GLY A 400 -10.02 -24.56 11.41
C GLY A 400 -10.78 -24.26 10.12
N LEU A 401 -10.28 -23.34 9.29
CA LEU A 401 -10.78 -23.12 7.94
C LEU A 401 -10.58 -24.38 7.09
N SER A 402 -11.44 -24.56 6.09
CA SER A 402 -11.28 -25.61 5.10
C SER A 402 -10.15 -25.26 4.13
N ALA A 403 -9.55 -26.27 3.51
CA ALA A 403 -8.47 -26.07 2.53
C ALA A 403 -8.87 -25.20 1.32
N SER A 404 -10.17 -25.03 1.03
CA SER A 404 -10.64 -24.08 0.01
C SER A 404 -10.75 -22.65 0.52
N GLU A 405 -10.98 -22.46 1.81
CA GLU A 405 -11.03 -21.15 2.45
C GLU A 405 -9.61 -20.64 2.72
N VAL A 406 -8.71 -21.49 3.22
CA VAL A 406 -7.26 -21.20 3.35
C VAL A 406 -6.66 -20.77 2.01
N ALA A 407 -7.00 -21.48 0.92
CA ALA A 407 -6.50 -21.12 -0.41
C ALA A 407 -7.06 -19.79 -0.95
N GLN A 408 -8.22 -19.32 -0.46
CA GLN A 408 -8.75 -17.99 -0.81
C GLN A 408 -8.01 -16.90 -0.02
N VAL A 409 -7.74 -17.15 1.27
CA VAL A 409 -6.91 -16.27 2.11
C VAL A 409 -5.49 -16.13 1.56
N GLU A 410 -4.88 -17.23 1.08
CA GLU A 410 -3.57 -17.21 0.42
C GLU A 410 -3.56 -16.45 -0.92
N ASP A 411 -4.67 -16.45 -1.66
CA ASP A 411 -4.76 -15.78 -2.97
C ASP A 411 -4.78 -14.25 -2.82
N VAL A 412 -5.48 -13.74 -1.79
CA VAL A 412 -5.51 -12.31 -1.44
C VAL A 412 -4.11 -11.80 -1.08
N LEU A 413 -3.34 -12.58 -0.33
CA LEU A 413 -1.97 -12.24 0.05
C LEU A 413 -0.94 -12.39 -1.08
N ALA A 414 -1.20 -13.25 -2.06
CA ALA A 414 -0.31 -13.38 -3.22
C ALA A 414 -0.39 -12.16 -4.15
N ALA A 415 -1.43 -11.32 -4.01
CA ALA A 415 -1.56 -10.03 -4.68
C ALA A 415 -0.86 -8.89 -3.92
N THR A 416 -0.53 -9.06 -2.64
CA THR A 416 0.25 -8.09 -1.86
C THR A 416 1.76 -8.30 -2.05
N PRO A 417 2.58 -7.24 -2.25
CA PRO A 417 4.02 -7.38 -2.45
C PRO A 417 4.70 -7.98 -1.21
N SER A 418 5.59 -8.95 -1.44
CA SER A 418 6.38 -9.58 -0.37
C SER A 418 7.79 -9.01 -0.34
N PHE A 419 8.26 -8.53 0.81
CA PHE A 419 9.59 -7.93 0.97
C PHE A 419 10.58 -8.91 1.60
N ASP A 420 11.87 -8.74 1.32
CA ASP A 420 12.96 -9.47 1.98
C ASP A 420 13.40 -8.79 3.30
N GLU A 421 14.33 -9.42 4.02
CA GLU A 421 14.89 -8.95 5.31
C GLU A 421 15.56 -7.55 5.27
N ASN A 422 15.60 -6.89 4.10
CA ASN A 422 16.09 -5.53 3.90
C ASN A 422 15.04 -4.63 3.21
N GLY A 423 13.75 -4.99 3.22
CA GLY A 423 12.68 -4.17 2.64
C GLY A 423 12.65 -4.16 1.11
N LEU A 424 13.33 -5.09 0.42
CA LEU A 424 13.27 -5.18 -1.04
C LEU A 424 12.19 -6.17 -1.48
N GLU A 425 11.31 -5.76 -2.40
CA GLU A 425 10.31 -6.68 -2.96
C GLU A 425 10.99 -7.90 -3.62
N LEU A 426 10.60 -9.08 -3.17
CA LEU A 426 11.10 -10.35 -3.69
C LEU A 426 10.59 -10.55 -5.12
N ALA A 427 11.50 -10.51 -6.08
CA ALA A 427 11.19 -10.68 -7.51
C ALA A 427 10.28 -11.90 -7.80
N GLY A 428 9.00 -11.62 -8.05
CA GLY A 428 7.99 -12.55 -8.52
C GLY A 428 8.01 -12.75 -10.03
N HIS A 429 7.05 -13.52 -10.56
CA HIS A 429 6.88 -13.64 -12.02
C HIS A 429 6.41 -12.30 -12.64
N ASP A 430 5.71 -11.49 -11.85
CA ASP A 430 4.98 -10.32 -12.32
C ASP A 430 5.77 -9.01 -12.09
N ASN A 431 6.61 -8.92 -11.05
CA ASN A 431 7.58 -7.82 -10.86
C ASN A 431 9.00 -8.12 -11.41
N MET A 432 9.07 -8.84 -12.53
CA MET A 432 10.32 -9.09 -13.24
C MET A 432 10.29 -8.29 -14.56
N PRO A 433 11.11 -7.24 -14.72
CA PRO A 433 11.03 -6.39 -15.91
C PRO A 433 11.30 -7.20 -17.18
N GLU A 434 10.46 -7.05 -18.22
CA GLU A 434 10.65 -7.74 -19.51
C GLU A 434 11.98 -7.34 -20.17
N VAL A 435 13.03 -8.13 -19.92
CA VAL A 435 14.40 -7.83 -20.35
C VAL A 435 14.57 -7.94 -21.88
N TYR A 436 13.81 -8.80 -22.54
CA TYR A 436 13.88 -9.09 -23.99
C TYR A 436 12.47 -9.11 -24.61
N GLY A 437 12.33 -8.74 -25.89
CA GLY A 437 11.05 -8.88 -26.59
C GLY A 437 10.68 -10.34 -26.89
N GLU A 438 9.37 -10.65 -26.88
CA GLU A 438 8.85 -11.97 -27.29
C GLU A 438 9.21 -12.31 -28.74
N ILE A 439 9.64 -13.55 -28.97
CA ILE A 439 9.84 -14.10 -30.31
C ILE A 439 8.47 -14.53 -30.88
N THR A 440 7.74 -13.61 -31.49
CA THR A 440 6.51 -13.96 -32.23
C THR A 440 6.87 -14.43 -33.64
N GLY A 441 7.12 -15.74 -33.82
CA GLY A 441 7.45 -16.29 -35.15
C GLY A 441 7.21 -17.79 -35.30
N ASN A 442 6.38 -18.17 -36.29
CA ASN A 442 6.13 -19.58 -36.66
C ASN A 442 7.42 -20.27 -37.16
N TYR A 443 7.86 -21.29 -36.43
CA TYR A 443 9.12 -22.00 -36.66
C TYR A 443 9.24 -22.69 -38.03
N SER A 444 10.29 -22.33 -38.76
CA SER A 444 10.86 -23.12 -39.87
C SER A 444 12.31 -23.46 -39.52
N VAL A 445 12.61 -24.75 -39.37
CA VAL A 445 13.95 -25.22 -39.00
C VAL A 445 14.96 -24.91 -40.13
N GLY A 446 15.87 -23.96 -39.92
CA GLY A 446 17.03 -23.79 -40.81
C GLY A 446 17.71 -22.43 -40.92
N GLU A 447 17.28 -21.36 -40.24
CA GLU A 447 17.95 -20.05 -40.28
C GLU A 447 18.58 -19.75 -38.91
N GLU A 448 19.85 -19.29 -38.90
CA GLU A 448 20.52 -18.82 -37.67
C GLU A 448 19.82 -17.53 -37.22
N GLU A 449 19.11 -17.59 -36.09
CA GLU A 449 18.36 -16.46 -35.51
C GLU A 449 19.29 -15.35 -35.02
N GLU A 450 18.90 -14.11 -35.32
CA GLU A 450 19.38 -12.91 -34.65
C GLU A 450 18.60 -12.77 -33.34
N ALA A 451 19.29 -12.76 -32.20
CA ALA A 451 18.64 -12.66 -30.89
C ALA A 451 17.87 -11.33 -30.75
N PRO A 452 16.72 -11.32 -30.06
CA PRO A 452 15.96 -10.09 -29.85
C PRO A 452 16.81 -9.03 -29.14
N ALA A 453 16.69 -7.77 -29.57
CA ALA A 453 17.41 -6.66 -28.96
C ALA A 453 16.88 -6.41 -27.52
N PRO A 454 17.76 -6.10 -26.55
CA PRO A 454 17.34 -5.81 -25.18
C PRO A 454 16.53 -4.51 -25.10
N LYS A 455 15.43 -4.50 -24.33
CA LYS A 455 14.58 -3.32 -24.09
C LYS A 455 15.16 -2.39 -23.02
N THR A 456 15.77 -2.97 -21.98
CA THR A 456 16.20 -2.26 -20.77
C THR A 456 17.73 -2.11 -20.68
N THR A 457 18.20 -1.21 -19.79
CA THR A 457 19.63 -1.09 -19.45
C THR A 457 20.16 -2.38 -18.82
N LEU A 458 19.35 -3.06 -18.02
CA LEU A 458 19.63 -4.38 -17.46
C LEU A 458 19.84 -5.44 -18.55
N GLY A 459 19.00 -5.47 -19.60
CA GLY A 459 19.18 -6.38 -20.73
C GLY A 459 20.48 -6.16 -21.51
N ARG A 460 20.88 -4.89 -21.68
CA ARG A 460 22.19 -4.55 -22.25
C ARG A 460 23.35 -5.02 -21.37
N LEU A 461 23.20 -4.96 -20.05
CA LEU A 461 24.20 -5.44 -19.10
C LEU A 461 24.33 -6.97 -19.13
N ILE A 462 23.20 -7.69 -19.17
CA ILE A 462 23.16 -9.16 -19.27
C ILE A 462 23.81 -9.64 -20.57
N ASP A 463 23.56 -8.98 -21.70
CA ASP A 463 24.23 -9.30 -22.97
C ASP A 463 25.73 -9.01 -22.93
N ALA A 464 26.14 -7.93 -22.27
CA ALA A 464 27.55 -7.62 -22.06
C ALA A 464 28.24 -8.69 -21.18
N ILE A 465 27.58 -9.15 -20.12
CA ILE A 465 28.06 -10.23 -19.23
C ILE A 465 28.12 -11.56 -19.99
N LYS A 466 27.06 -11.94 -20.71
CA LYS A 466 27.04 -13.16 -21.56
C LYS A 466 28.14 -13.12 -22.61
N SER A 467 28.32 -12.00 -23.30
CA SER A 467 29.40 -11.79 -24.26
C SER A 467 30.77 -11.92 -23.60
N TYR A 468 30.97 -11.32 -22.43
CA TYR A 468 32.21 -11.43 -21.67
C TYR A 468 32.51 -12.88 -21.24
N LEU A 469 31.50 -13.61 -20.73
CA LEU A 469 31.63 -15.00 -20.30
C LEU A 469 31.87 -15.98 -21.47
N THR A 470 31.30 -15.70 -22.64
CA THR A 470 31.46 -16.54 -23.84
C THR A 470 32.72 -16.22 -24.65
N THR A 471 33.29 -15.01 -24.48
CA THR A 471 34.56 -14.60 -25.10
C THR A 471 35.77 -14.73 -24.17
N ALA A 472 35.56 -14.97 -22.87
CA ALA A 472 36.64 -15.21 -21.92
C ALA A 472 37.42 -16.51 -22.26
N PRO A 473 38.76 -16.45 -22.34
CA PRO A 473 39.56 -17.64 -22.58
C PRO A 473 39.44 -18.61 -21.39
N SER A 474 39.26 -19.90 -21.70
CA SER A 474 38.88 -21.00 -20.78
C SER A 474 39.96 -21.40 -19.74
N SER A 475 40.85 -20.48 -19.33
CA SER A 475 41.89 -20.75 -18.34
C SER A 475 42.26 -19.48 -17.57
N PRO A 476 42.15 -19.45 -16.23
CA PRO A 476 42.53 -18.27 -15.45
C PRO A 476 44.06 -18.10 -15.47
N SER A 477 44.53 -17.01 -16.06
CA SER A 477 45.93 -16.58 -15.98
C SER A 477 46.20 -16.00 -14.59
N LEU A 478 46.80 -16.79 -13.70
CA LEU A 478 47.36 -16.34 -12.41
C LEU A 478 48.63 -15.47 -12.59
N ARG A 479 48.56 -14.42 -13.41
CA ARG A 479 49.63 -13.42 -13.54
C ARG A 479 49.06 -12.03 -13.79
N SER A 480 48.78 -11.33 -12.71
CA SER A 480 49.38 -10.01 -12.41
C SER A 480 48.90 -9.54 -11.04
N ARG A 481 49.58 -10.00 -9.98
CA ARG A 481 49.63 -9.22 -8.75
C ARG A 481 50.39 -7.92 -9.06
N PRO A 482 49.94 -6.73 -8.65
CA PRO A 482 50.73 -5.53 -8.77
C PRO A 482 52.02 -5.74 -7.96
N GLN A 483 53.17 -5.68 -8.64
CA GLN A 483 54.44 -5.65 -7.94
C GLN A 483 54.54 -4.31 -7.22
N CYS A 484 54.65 -4.35 -5.89
CA CYS A 484 55.03 -3.21 -5.08
C CYS A 484 56.29 -2.57 -5.70
N ALA A 485 56.15 -1.36 -6.23
CA ALA A 485 57.26 -0.60 -6.74
C ALA A 485 58.15 -0.19 -5.57
N THR A 486 59.30 -0.85 -5.44
CA THR A 486 60.46 -0.32 -4.73
C THR A 486 61.19 0.63 -5.65
N SER A 487 61.45 1.86 -5.22
CA SER A 487 62.57 2.76 -5.59
C SER A 487 62.36 4.11 -4.89
N ALA A 488 63.34 4.83 -4.36
CA ALA A 488 64.77 4.64 -4.13
C ALA A 488 65.22 5.74 -3.14
#